data_AF-A0A1J0LMF6-F1
#
_entry.id   AF-A0A1J0LMF6-F1
#
_cell.length_a   1.000
_cell.length_b   1.000
_cell.length_c   1.000
_cell.angle_alpha   90.00
_cell.angle_beta   90.00
_cell.angle_gamma   90.00
#
_symmetry.space_group_name_H-M   'P 1'
#
loop_
_entity.id
_entity.type
_entity.pdbx_description
1 polymer ?
#
loop_
_entity_poly.entity_id
_entity_poly.type
_entity_poly.pdbx_seq_one_letter_code
_entity_poly.pdbx_strand_id
1 'polypeptide(L)'
;MRKISIIILIGLISSNFYKNYSYEKVNPIDINKEGLGLLEKLQGHWVGTNEVLGMKFPWFSFDYRAISPSHIHGIFEGGTSGNLLTSFFVTNFKGKRTIMARNGGVLNGIYRSSYFVLDRVEHSKDEDYYRLVDAIGGEKLMYMELMFKKEELVWNVYTSQLGADSKPSKHMEFKAKRNSVLLAQKAAEQVGFPQNKIAFDLSKGFNTTQLYGNLERKTATFLSKSSHLDVYDLAKKAQDVITIADYPFLSTLHMKLIKNPAHKKVKTFIYLSSEPLADKVGFKSMEAFNSVLLFPELNPTVSEFRFTYLHPGDYFITIISDTDENGEVSMNDIVLPSQLITILPEENKEMVIAVEKGVVQKEHINDFIKPISFEEDVEVIIQNMCLFCHSGDLPSGGLDLSTKENIKKAIEENGLLYRINNMDNPMPPEGLLDGEYRTTIENWQKTGFND
;
A
#
# COMPACT_ATOMS: atom_id res chain seq x y z
N MET A 1 -1.95 16.95 19.59
CA MET A 1 -1.86 15.78 20.51
C MET A 1 -3.21 15.52 21.17
N ARG A 2 -4.05 14.66 20.57
CA ARG A 2 -5.21 14.07 21.27
C ARG A 2 -4.80 12.67 21.73
N LYS A 3 -4.73 12.48 23.05
CA LYS A 3 -4.50 11.18 23.69
C LYS A 3 -5.71 10.29 23.42
N ILE A 4 -5.52 9.21 22.67
CA ILE A 4 -6.50 8.11 22.59
C ILE A 4 -6.22 7.21 23.79
N SER A 5 -7.00 7.39 24.85
CA SER A 5 -7.03 6.45 25.98
C SER A 5 -7.86 5.24 25.58
N ILE A 6 -7.20 4.07 25.44
CA ILE A 6 -7.88 2.78 25.32
C ILE A 6 -8.41 2.41 26.70
N ILE A 7 -9.74 2.45 26.86
CA ILE A 7 -10.44 1.94 28.04
C ILE A 7 -10.38 0.41 28.00
N ILE A 8 -9.69 -0.19 28.95
CA ILE A 8 -9.76 -1.62 29.25
C ILE A 8 -11.05 -1.86 30.03
N LEU A 9 -12.05 -2.44 29.37
CA LEU A 9 -13.28 -2.89 30.03
C LEU A 9 -13.09 -4.34 30.51
N ILE A 10 -12.85 -4.51 31.81
CA ILE A 10 -12.93 -5.82 32.47
C ILE A 10 -14.42 -6.18 32.58
N GLY A 11 -14.90 -7.03 31.67
CA GLY A 11 -16.26 -7.54 31.68
C GLY A 11 -16.47 -8.58 32.76
N LEU A 12 -17.29 -8.24 33.76
CA LEU A 12 -17.93 -9.18 34.67
C LEU A 12 -18.77 -10.19 33.88
N ILE A 13 -18.57 -11.47 34.22
CA ILE A 13 -19.29 -12.61 33.66
C ILE A 13 -20.77 -12.47 33.99
N SER A 14 -21.60 -12.21 32.97
CA SER A 14 -23.02 -12.53 33.01
C SER A 14 -23.27 -13.69 32.06
N SER A 15 -23.68 -14.82 32.62
CA SER A 15 -24.09 -16.01 31.90
C SER A 15 -25.39 -15.71 31.14
N ASN A 16 -25.33 -15.53 29.82
CA ASN A 16 -26.52 -15.58 28.97
C ASN A 16 -26.18 -15.95 27.51
N PHE A 17 -26.78 -17.06 27.06
CA PHE A 17 -26.96 -17.52 25.67
C PHE A 17 -25.71 -17.70 24.79
N TYR A 18 -25.10 -18.88 24.89
CA TYR A 18 -24.22 -19.42 23.84
C TYR A 18 -25.04 -19.70 22.56
N LYS A 19 -24.96 -18.79 21.58
CA LYS A 19 -25.36 -19.10 20.20
C LYS A 19 -24.27 -20.00 19.61
N ASN A 20 -24.57 -21.29 19.43
CA ASN A 20 -23.73 -22.21 18.68
C ASN A 20 -23.53 -21.71 17.25
N TYR A 21 -22.42 -21.01 16.99
CA TYR A 21 -21.96 -20.73 15.64
C TYR A 21 -21.32 -22.01 15.08
N SER A 22 -22.02 -22.69 14.18
CA SER A 22 -21.41 -23.73 13.36
C SER A 22 -20.54 -23.06 12.30
N TYR A 23 -19.24 -23.37 12.28
CA TYR A 23 -18.39 -23.03 11.15
C TYR A 23 -19.00 -23.63 9.87
N GLU A 24 -19.16 -22.81 8.84
CA GLU A 24 -19.47 -23.34 7.52
C GLU A 24 -18.28 -24.13 7.02
N LYS A 25 -18.56 -25.26 6.37
CA LYS A 25 -17.52 -26.13 5.87
C LYS A 25 -16.82 -25.45 4.69
N VAL A 26 -15.63 -24.90 4.92
CA VAL A 26 -14.76 -24.42 3.85
C VAL A 26 -14.45 -25.57 2.89
N ASN A 27 -14.85 -25.41 1.63
CA ASN A 27 -14.74 -26.40 0.57
C ASN A 27 -13.80 -25.86 -0.52
N PRO A 28 -12.52 -26.26 -0.53
CA PRO A 28 -11.56 -25.77 -1.52
C PRO A 28 -11.95 -26.15 -2.95
N ILE A 29 -11.53 -25.36 -3.94
CA ILE A 29 -11.58 -25.72 -5.35
C ILE A 29 -10.47 -26.73 -5.66
N ASP A 30 -10.76 -27.70 -6.53
CA ASP A 30 -9.79 -28.67 -7.03
C ASP A 30 -9.14 -28.14 -8.32
N ILE A 31 -7.91 -27.65 -8.21
CA ILE A 31 -7.21 -27.01 -9.34
C ILE A 31 -6.73 -27.99 -10.41
N ASN A 32 -6.92 -29.29 -10.21
CA ASN A 32 -6.80 -30.26 -11.30
C ASN A 32 -7.95 -30.12 -12.32
N LYS A 33 -9.02 -29.38 -11.99
CA LYS A 33 -10.17 -29.15 -12.85
C LYS A 33 -10.28 -27.70 -13.31
N GLU A 34 -10.17 -26.75 -12.38
CA GLU A 34 -10.34 -25.32 -12.66
C GLU A 34 -9.64 -24.44 -11.63
N GLY A 35 -9.33 -23.18 -11.97
CA GLY A 35 -8.81 -22.20 -11.02
C GLY A 35 -7.30 -21.96 -11.08
N LEU A 36 -6.51 -22.84 -11.71
CA LEU A 36 -5.05 -22.63 -11.86
C LEU A 36 -4.71 -21.30 -12.56
N GLY A 37 -5.57 -20.84 -13.48
CA GLY A 37 -5.42 -19.59 -14.21
C GLY A 37 -5.36 -18.32 -13.32
N LEU A 38 -5.77 -18.39 -12.05
CA LEU A 38 -5.55 -17.29 -11.09
C LEU A 38 -4.07 -16.88 -11.02
N LEU A 39 -3.18 -17.88 -10.97
CA LEU A 39 -1.75 -17.67 -10.88
C LEU A 39 -1.20 -16.94 -12.10
N GLU A 40 -1.68 -17.27 -13.30
CA GLU A 40 -1.28 -16.60 -14.55
C GLU A 40 -1.72 -15.14 -14.56
N LYS A 41 -2.98 -14.90 -14.19
CA LYS A 41 -3.62 -13.59 -14.29
C LYS A 41 -3.03 -12.56 -13.34
N LEU A 42 -2.59 -12.99 -12.15
CA LEU A 42 -1.96 -12.12 -11.16
C LEU A 42 -0.64 -11.49 -11.64
N GLN A 43 0.09 -12.13 -12.56
CA GLN A 43 1.45 -11.74 -12.94
C GLN A 43 1.57 -10.34 -13.52
N GLY A 44 2.37 -9.48 -12.90
CA GLY A 44 2.74 -8.19 -13.49
C GLY A 44 2.72 -7.06 -12.49
N HIS A 45 3.06 -5.89 -13.02
CA HIS A 45 3.01 -4.64 -12.31
C HIS A 45 1.64 -3.99 -12.51
N TRP A 46 0.89 -3.87 -11.41
CA TRP A 46 -0.44 -3.30 -11.35
C TRP A 46 -0.38 -1.93 -10.72
N VAL A 47 -0.95 -0.93 -11.40
CA VAL A 47 -0.98 0.46 -10.94
C VAL A 47 -2.42 0.96 -10.97
N GLY A 48 -2.85 1.63 -9.89
CA GLY A 48 -4.17 2.23 -9.82
C GLY A 48 -4.47 2.82 -8.44
N THR A 49 -5.71 2.72 -7.99
CA THR A 49 -6.16 3.30 -6.72
C THR A 49 -6.30 2.22 -5.66
N ASN A 50 -6.05 2.57 -4.41
CA ASN A 50 -6.35 1.70 -3.27
C ASN A 50 -7.21 2.45 -2.25
N GLU A 51 -8.25 1.80 -1.73
CA GLU A 51 -9.00 2.28 -0.58
C GLU A 51 -8.81 1.28 0.55
N VAL A 52 -8.34 1.72 1.71
CA VAL A 52 -8.16 0.85 2.88
C VAL A 52 -8.60 1.58 4.14
N LEU A 53 -9.46 0.94 4.94
CA LEU A 53 -10.02 1.53 6.18
C LEU A 53 -10.66 2.92 5.96
N GLY A 54 -11.27 3.15 4.81
CA GLY A 54 -11.90 4.42 4.44
C GLY A 54 -10.93 5.52 3.98
N MET A 55 -9.61 5.25 3.97
CA MET A 55 -8.62 6.14 3.38
C MET A 55 -8.43 5.79 1.91
N LYS A 56 -8.44 6.81 1.04
CA LYS A 56 -8.22 6.65 -0.40
C LYS A 56 -6.80 7.06 -0.76
N PHE A 57 -6.16 6.19 -1.52
CA PHE A 57 -4.86 6.40 -2.13
C PHE A 57 -5.08 6.52 -3.64
N PRO A 58 -4.91 7.72 -4.23
CA PRO A 58 -5.15 7.94 -5.66
C PRO A 58 -4.15 7.18 -6.54
N TRP A 59 -3.00 6.80 -5.96
CA TRP A 59 -2.01 5.96 -6.58
C TRP A 59 -1.54 4.88 -5.59
N PHE A 60 -1.45 3.65 -6.09
CA PHE A 60 -0.90 2.50 -5.39
C PHE A 60 -0.46 1.47 -6.44
N SER A 61 0.59 0.70 -6.13
CA SER A 61 1.03 -0.39 -6.99
C SER A 61 1.27 -1.69 -6.25
N PHE A 62 1.07 -2.80 -6.97
CA PHE A 62 1.54 -4.12 -6.60
C PHE A 62 2.32 -4.73 -7.75
N ASP A 63 3.49 -5.27 -7.45
CA ASP A 63 4.31 -6.02 -8.39
C ASP A 63 4.29 -7.51 -8.02
N TYR A 64 3.60 -8.31 -8.83
CA TYR A 64 3.43 -9.74 -8.64
C TYR A 64 4.32 -10.52 -9.60
N ARG A 65 5.31 -11.23 -9.05
CA ARG A 65 6.23 -12.07 -9.83
C ARG A 65 6.32 -13.47 -9.25
N ALA A 66 6.51 -14.45 -10.13
CA ALA A 66 6.71 -15.83 -9.74
C ALA A 66 8.06 -15.98 -9.02
N ILE A 67 8.05 -16.71 -7.90
CA ILE A 67 9.26 -17.03 -7.13
C ILE A 67 9.54 -18.54 -7.08
N SER A 68 8.60 -19.33 -7.59
CA SER A 68 8.77 -20.77 -7.84
C SER A 68 7.79 -21.20 -8.94
N PRO A 69 7.85 -22.45 -9.44
CA PRO A 69 6.94 -22.94 -10.48
C PRO A 69 5.46 -22.81 -10.12
N SER A 70 5.10 -22.69 -8.84
CA SER A 70 3.70 -22.69 -8.39
C SER A 70 3.46 -21.71 -7.25
N HIS A 71 4.26 -20.65 -7.17
CA HIS A 71 4.20 -19.62 -6.13
C HIS A 71 4.48 -18.24 -6.74
N ILE A 72 3.54 -17.32 -6.57
CA ILE A 72 3.66 -15.91 -6.97
C ILE A 72 3.57 -15.02 -5.73
N HIS A 73 4.38 -13.96 -5.70
CA HIS A 73 4.53 -13.09 -4.53
C HIS A 73 4.45 -11.62 -4.92
N GLY A 74 3.77 -10.84 -4.08
CA GLY A 74 3.78 -9.38 -4.11
C GLY A 74 3.86 -8.82 -2.69
N ILE A 75 4.44 -7.62 -2.57
CA ILE A 75 4.63 -6.94 -1.30
C ILE A 75 4.45 -5.44 -1.46
N PHE A 76 3.77 -4.84 -0.49
CA PHE A 76 3.82 -3.42 -0.18
C PHE A 76 4.86 -3.21 0.92
N GLU A 77 5.81 -2.31 0.68
CA GLU A 77 6.86 -1.96 1.62
C GLU A 77 6.66 -0.52 2.08
N GLY A 78 6.14 -0.35 3.30
CA GLY A 78 5.78 0.95 3.89
C GLY A 78 6.90 1.57 4.74
N GLY A 79 8.10 0.99 4.72
CA GLY A 79 9.27 1.59 5.36
C GLY A 79 9.21 1.46 6.88
N THR A 80 9.20 2.59 7.59
CA THR A 80 9.21 2.57 9.07
C THR A 80 7.92 1.97 9.66
N SER A 81 6.80 2.08 8.94
CA SER A 81 5.52 1.49 9.35
C SER A 81 5.51 -0.04 9.21
N GLY A 82 6.45 -0.59 8.43
CA GLY A 82 6.58 -2.01 8.11
C GLY A 82 6.02 -2.35 6.73
N ASN A 83 5.64 -3.61 6.51
CA ASN A 83 5.22 -4.14 5.23
C ASN A 83 3.98 -5.03 5.29
N LEU A 84 3.37 -5.19 4.12
CA LEU A 84 2.26 -6.12 3.88
C LEU A 84 2.54 -6.91 2.61
N LEU A 85 2.59 -8.23 2.71
CA LEU A 85 2.73 -9.13 1.59
C LEU A 85 1.42 -9.85 1.30
N THR A 86 1.26 -10.24 0.04
CA THR A 86 0.31 -11.28 -0.36
C THR A 86 1.00 -12.23 -1.33
N SER A 87 0.86 -13.53 -1.10
CA SER A 87 1.46 -14.56 -1.95
C SER A 87 0.45 -15.65 -2.23
N PHE A 88 0.41 -16.16 -3.46
CA PHE A 88 -0.52 -17.19 -3.90
C PHE A 88 0.27 -18.42 -4.33
N PHE A 89 -0.13 -19.59 -3.84
CA PHE A 89 0.61 -20.82 -4.10
C PHE A 89 -0.28 -22.05 -4.16
N VAL A 90 0.17 -23.05 -4.91
CA VAL A 90 -0.48 -24.36 -4.97
C VAL A 90 -0.13 -25.18 -3.73
N THR A 91 -1.13 -25.80 -3.12
CA THR A 91 -1.02 -26.67 -1.95
C THR A 91 -2.00 -27.84 -2.03
N ASN A 92 -1.81 -28.85 -1.17
CA ASN A 92 -2.90 -29.74 -0.80
C ASN A 92 -3.61 -29.21 0.45
N PHE A 93 -4.93 -29.18 0.46
CA PHE A 93 -5.71 -28.83 1.65
C PHE A 93 -7.08 -29.49 1.60
N LYS A 94 -7.51 -30.07 2.74
CA LYS A 94 -8.79 -30.80 2.88
C LYS A 94 -9.05 -31.81 1.75
N GLY A 95 -8.02 -32.58 1.38
CA GLY A 95 -8.10 -33.65 0.38
C GLY A 95 -8.16 -33.19 -1.08
N LYS A 96 -7.95 -31.89 -1.36
CA LYS A 96 -7.89 -31.35 -2.71
C LYS A 96 -6.56 -30.67 -2.96
N ARG A 97 -6.10 -30.72 -4.22
CA ARG A 97 -5.06 -29.79 -4.68
C ARG A 97 -5.73 -28.46 -4.99
N THR A 98 -5.25 -27.38 -4.40
CA THR A 98 -5.92 -26.08 -4.43
C THR A 98 -4.90 -24.94 -4.41
N ILE A 99 -5.37 -23.70 -4.52
CA ILE A 99 -4.56 -22.49 -4.31
C ILE A 99 -4.89 -21.91 -2.94
N MET A 100 -3.85 -21.49 -2.22
CA MET A 100 -3.98 -20.65 -1.05
C MET A 100 -3.30 -19.30 -1.27
N ALA A 101 -3.84 -18.27 -0.62
CA ALA A 101 -3.14 -17.01 -0.40
C ALA A 101 -2.65 -16.92 1.04
N ARG A 102 -1.39 -16.52 1.22
CA ARG A 102 -0.86 -16.04 2.49
C ARG A 102 -0.80 -14.51 2.43
N ASN A 103 -1.62 -13.86 3.23
CA ASN A 103 -1.64 -12.40 3.38
C ASN A 103 -1.12 -12.04 4.76
N GLY A 104 -0.10 -11.18 4.84
CA GLY A 104 0.56 -10.93 6.12
C GLY A 104 1.62 -9.85 6.05
N GLY A 105 2.54 -9.85 7.01
CA GLY A 105 3.63 -8.88 7.11
C GLY A 105 3.78 -8.36 8.53
N VAL A 106 4.52 -7.26 8.67
CA VAL A 106 4.70 -6.57 9.94
C VAL A 106 4.19 -5.16 9.80
N LEU A 107 3.25 -4.75 10.65
CA LEU A 107 2.84 -3.36 10.76
C LEU A 107 2.94 -2.89 12.21
N ASN A 108 3.69 -1.81 12.45
CA ASN A 108 3.87 -1.22 13.78
C ASN A 108 4.27 -2.26 14.86
N GLY A 109 5.21 -3.15 14.52
CA GLY A 109 5.70 -4.21 15.41
C GLY A 109 4.73 -5.38 15.64
N ILE A 110 3.61 -5.43 14.91
CA ILE A 110 2.67 -6.55 14.92
C ILE A 110 2.91 -7.37 13.67
N TYR A 111 3.35 -8.61 13.86
CA TYR A 111 3.37 -9.60 12.80
C TYR A 111 2.02 -10.28 12.72
N ARG A 112 1.51 -10.40 11.49
CA ARG A 112 0.31 -11.18 11.20
C ARG A 112 0.52 -11.94 9.90
N SER A 113 0.08 -13.19 9.86
CA SER A 113 -0.13 -13.90 8.61
C SER A 113 -1.46 -14.66 8.66
N SER A 114 -2.22 -14.56 7.58
CA SER A 114 -3.55 -15.15 7.45
C SER A 114 -3.61 -15.96 6.16
N TYR A 115 -4.19 -17.16 6.24
CA TYR A 115 -4.27 -18.10 5.13
C TYR A 115 -5.69 -18.17 4.58
N PHE A 116 -5.81 -17.94 3.27
CA PHE A 116 -7.05 -17.99 2.54
C PHE A 116 -6.98 -19.11 1.51
N VAL A 117 -8.07 -19.84 1.30
CA VAL A 117 -8.14 -20.92 0.32
C VAL A 117 -9.15 -20.59 -0.76
N LEU A 118 -8.80 -20.88 -2.02
CA LEU A 118 -9.68 -20.73 -3.16
C LEU A 118 -10.93 -21.60 -2.98
N ASP A 119 -12.10 -20.96 -2.92
CA ASP A 119 -13.38 -21.63 -2.69
C ASP A 119 -14.40 -21.42 -3.82
N ARG A 120 -14.16 -20.42 -4.69
CA ARG A 120 -15.02 -20.12 -5.83
C ARG A 120 -14.20 -19.64 -7.03
N VAL A 121 -14.57 -20.14 -8.19
CA VAL A 121 -14.05 -19.73 -9.51
C VAL A 121 -15.26 -19.55 -10.41
N GLU A 122 -15.32 -18.43 -11.13
CA GLU A 122 -16.35 -18.20 -12.15
C GLU A 122 -15.72 -17.63 -13.40
N HIS A 123 -16.19 -18.10 -14.54
CA HIS A 123 -15.74 -17.69 -15.86
C HIS A 123 -16.94 -17.14 -16.62
N SER A 124 -16.82 -15.90 -17.09
CA SER A 124 -17.76 -15.30 -18.03
C SER A 124 -17.06 -15.01 -19.36
N LYS A 125 -17.79 -14.45 -20.33
CA LYS A 125 -17.22 -14.13 -21.64
C LYS A 125 -16.05 -13.13 -21.56
N ASP A 126 -16.13 -12.18 -20.64
CA ASP A 126 -15.21 -11.03 -20.59
C ASP A 126 -14.55 -10.84 -19.22
N GLU A 127 -14.84 -11.71 -18.24
CA GLU A 127 -14.40 -11.56 -16.85
C GLU A 127 -14.15 -12.92 -16.19
N ASP A 128 -13.06 -13.01 -15.45
CA ASP A 128 -12.72 -14.12 -14.57
C ASP A 128 -12.78 -13.68 -13.11
N TYR A 129 -13.50 -14.43 -12.28
CA TYR A 129 -13.70 -14.16 -10.87
C TYR A 129 -13.13 -15.28 -10.00
N TYR A 130 -12.39 -14.90 -8.95
CA TYR A 130 -11.83 -15.82 -7.97
C TYR A 130 -12.12 -15.32 -6.56
N ARG A 131 -12.56 -16.23 -5.69
CA ARG A 131 -12.72 -15.93 -4.26
C ARG A 131 -11.87 -16.87 -3.42
N LEU A 132 -11.14 -16.28 -2.47
CA LEU A 132 -10.43 -17.01 -1.44
C LEU A 132 -10.97 -16.61 -0.07
N VAL A 133 -11.27 -17.61 0.76
CA VAL A 133 -11.87 -17.42 2.10
C VAL A 133 -10.90 -17.88 3.18
N ASP A 134 -11.02 -17.36 4.40
CA ASP A 134 -10.24 -17.85 5.54
C ASP A 134 -10.27 -19.39 5.61
N ALA A 135 -9.10 -20.02 5.63
CA ALA A 135 -9.00 -21.47 5.46
C ALA A 135 -9.68 -22.28 6.59
N ILE A 136 -9.97 -21.64 7.73
CA ILE A 136 -10.64 -22.22 8.89
C ILE A 136 -12.04 -21.65 9.06
N GLY A 137 -12.16 -20.32 9.15
CA GLY A 137 -13.39 -19.59 9.43
C GLY A 137 -14.29 -19.31 8.23
N GLY A 138 -13.79 -19.50 7.01
CA GLY A 138 -14.53 -19.29 5.78
C GLY A 138 -14.95 -17.84 5.53
N GLU A 139 -15.91 -17.66 4.62
CA GLU A 139 -16.38 -16.34 4.17
C GLU A 139 -17.00 -15.51 5.30
N LYS A 140 -17.46 -16.14 6.39
CA LYS A 140 -18.04 -15.44 7.55
C LYS A 140 -17.00 -14.72 8.41
N LEU A 141 -15.72 -15.07 8.27
CA LEU A 141 -14.63 -14.39 8.98
C LEU A 141 -13.92 -13.39 8.08
N MET A 142 -13.32 -13.87 7.00
CA MET A 142 -12.55 -13.06 6.08
C MET A 142 -12.53 -13.70 4.70
N TYR A 143 -12.49 -12.87 3.66
CA TYR A 143 -12.34 -13.33 2.29
C TYR A 143 -11.77 -12.22 1.41
N MET A 144 -11.28 -12.63 0.25
CA MET A 144 -10.85 -11.73 -0.82
C MET A 144 -11.44 -12.18 -2.15
N GLU A 145 -11.74 -11.21 -2.99
CA GLU A 145 -12.33 -11.39 -4.32
C GLU A 145 -11.42 -10.71 -5.33
N LEU A 146 -11.02 -11.45 -6.37
CA LEU A 146 -10.21 -10.95 -7.46
C LEU A 146 -11.00 -11.10 -8.75
N MET A 147 -11.25 -9.97 -9.40
CA MET A 147 -11.94 -9.89 -10.68
C MET A 147 -10.97 -9.38 -11.73
N PHE A 148 -10.80 -10.14 -12.79
CA PHE A 148 -9.94 -9.79 -13.92
C PHE A 148 -10.79 -9.54 -15.16
N LYS A 149 -10.61 -8.38 -15.78
CA LYS A 149 -11.27 -8.00 -17.03
C LYS A 149 -10.25 -7.37 -17.96
N LYS A 150 -9.81 -8.11 -18.98
CA LYS A 150 -8.69 -7.70 -19.85
C LYS A 150 -7.44 -7.37 -19.01
N GLU A 151 -6.98 -6.12 -19.06
CA GLU A 151 -5.83 -5.60 -18.31
C GLU A 151 -6.24 -4.93 -17.00
N GLU A 152 -7.47 -5.14 -16.51
CA GLU A 152 -7.97 -4.55 -15.27
C GLU A 152 -8.08 -5.61 -14.17
N LEU A 153 -7.74 -5.21 -12.95
CA LEU A 153 -7.90 -5.97 -11.72
C LEU A 153 -8.74 -5.16 -10.73
N VAL A 154 -9.81 -5.77 -10.23
CA VAL A 154 -10.50 -5.31 -9.01
C VAL A 154 -10.29 -6.34 -7.92
N TRP A 155 -9.65 -5.92 -6.83
CA TRP A 155 -9.34 -6.78 -5.70
C TRP A 155 -9.97 -6.22 -4.42
N ASN A 156 -11.03 -6.89 -3.97
CA ASN A 156 -11.71 -6.54 -2.72
C ASN A 156 -11.27 -7.49 -1.60
N VAL A 157 -11.11 -6.95 -0.40
CA VAL A 157 -10.81 -7.72 0.82
C VAL A 157 -11.82 -7.36 1.88
N TYR A 158 -12.33 -8.38 2.56
CA TYR A 158 -13.33 -8.27 3.62
C TYR A 158 -12.85 -8.93 4.90
N THR A 159 -13.11 -8.29 6.04
CA THR A 159 -12.74 -8.83 7.35
C THR A 159 -13.79 -8.54 8.40
N SER A 160 -13.98 -9.50 9.31
CA SER A 160 -14.75 -9.35 10.56
C SER A 160 -13.85 -9.00 11.73
N GLN A 161 -12.71 -8.33 11.47
CA GLN A 161 -11.68 -8.04 12.48
C GLN A 161 -11.22 -9.30 13.21
N LEU A 162 -10.84 -10.32 12.43
CA LEU A 162 -10.41 -11.63 12.95
C LEU A 162 -11.47 -12.31 13.83
N GLY A 163 -12.75 -12.11 13.51
CA GLY A 163 -13.88 -12.68 14.22
C GLY A 163 -14.41 -11.83 15.38
N ALA A 164 -13.90 -10.62 15.62
CA ALA A 164 -14.47 -9.70 16.60
C ALA A 164 -15.87 -9.21 16.18
N ASP A 165 -16.09 -9.01 14.89
CA ASP A 165 -17.38 -8.59 14.34
C ASP A 165 -18.22 -9.79 13.92
N SER A 166 -19.55 -9.64 13.95
CA SER A 166 -20.48 -10.69 13.57
C SER A 166 -20.49 -11.02 12.07
N LYS A 167 -20.12 -10.04 11.23
CA LYS A 167 -20.06 -10.15 9.77
C LYS A 167 -18.84 -9.39 9.23
N PRO A 168 -18.22 -9.86 8.15
CA PRO A 168 -17.16 -9.11 7.49
C PRO A 168 -17.67 -7.83 6.84
N SER A 169 -16.87 -6.79 6.91
CA SER A 169 -17.05 -5.54 6.15
C SER A 169 -15.88 -5.34 5.20
N LYS A 170 -16.07 -4.47 4.20
CA LYS A 170 -15.03 -4.14 3.22
C LYS A 170 -13.85 -3.47 3.94
N HIS A 171 -12.68 -4.05 3.79
CA HIS A 171 -11.44 -3.60 4.41
C HIS A 171 -10.53 -2.90 3.42
N MET A 172 -10.47 -3.44 2.19
CA MET A 172 -9.65 -2.92 1.10
C MET A 172 -10.40 -3.04 -0.23
N GLU A 173 -10.22 -2.06 -1.11
CA GLU A 173 -10.50 -2.15 -2.55
C GLU A 173 -9.29 -1.63 -3.32
N PHE A 174 -8.65 -2.50 -4.09
CA PHE A 174 -7.62 -2.12 -5.05
C PHE A 174 -8.19 -2.25 -6.46
N LYS A 175 -8.15 -1.15 -7.22
CA LYS A 175 -8.58 -1.10 -8.63
C LYS A 175 -7.40 -0.66 -9.46
N ALA A 176 -6.95 -1.51 -10.38
CA ALA A 176 -5.72 -1.26 -11.11
C ALA A 176 -5.78 -1.71 -12.55
N LYS A 177 -4.90 -1.10 -13.34
CA LYS A 177 -4.57 -1.53 -14.70
C LYS A 177 -3.17 -2.14 -14.69
N ARG A 178 -2.98 -3.16 -15.54
CA ARG A 178 -1.67 -3.76 -15.73
C ARG A 178 -0.78 -2.76 -16.48
N ASN A 179 0.20 -2.21 -15.78
CA ASN A 179 1.14 -1.25 -16.34
C ASN A 179 2.24 -1.97 -17.16
N SER A 180 2.74 -3.10 -16.65
CA SER A 180 3.77 -3.88 -17.34
C SER A 180 3.74 -5.36 -16.96
N VAL A 181 4.14 -6.23 -17.88
CA VAL A 181 4.30 -7.68 -17.68
C VAL A 181 5.75 -8.14 -17.68
N LEU A 182 6.68 -7.30 -18.13
CA LEU A 182 8.03 -7.73 -18.53
C LEU A 182 8.79 -8.40 -17.39
N LEU A 183 8.78 -7.80 -16.21
CA LEU A 183 9.49 -8.33 -15.05
C LEU A 183 8.86 -9.63 -14.53
N ALA A 184 7.53 -9.74 -14.59
CA ALA A 184 6.82 -10.94 -14.18
C ALA A 184 7.01 -12.09 -15.17
N GLN A 185 6.99 -11.82 -16.49
CA GLN A 185 7.28 -12.79 -17.53
C GLN A 185 8.70 -13.36 -17.39
N LYS A 186 9.70 -12.48 -17.23
CA LYS A 186 11.09 -12.90 -17.02
C LYS A 186 11.23 -13.80 -15.79
N ALA A 187 10.59 -13.43 -14.67
CA ALA A 187 10.60 -14.24 -13.46
C ALA A 187 9.92 -15.60 -13.67
N ALA A 188 8.78 -15.61 -14.36
CA ALA A 188 8.01 -16.82 -14.64
C ALA A 188 8.75 -17.79 -15.56
N GLU A 189 9.40 -17.30 -16.61
CA GLU A 189 10.25 -18.10 -17.48
C GLU A 189 11.40 -18.75 -16.70
N GLN A 190 12.03 -17.98 -15.80
CA GLN A 190 13.17 -18.46 -15.00
C GLN A 190 12.80 -19.62 -14.06
N VAL A 191 11.58 -19.63 -13.52
CA VAL A 191 11.12 -20.68 -12.59
C VAL A 191 10.12 -21.65 -13.22
N GLY A 192 9.83 -21.51 -14.52
CA GLY A 192 8.87 -22.33 -15.27
C GLY A 192 7.44 -22.24 -14.73
N PHE A 193 6.95 -21.04 -14.42
CA PHE A 193 5.62 -20.79 -13.85
C PHE A 193 4.55 -20.48 -14.92
N PRO A 194 3.27 -20.85 -14.68
CA PRO A 194 2.77 -21.61 -13.54
C PRO A 194 2.77 -23.12 -13.80
N GLN A 195 2.79 -23.89 -12.72
CA GLN A 195 2.61 -25.34 -12.73
C GLN A 195 1.59 -25.74 -11.68
N ASN A 196 0.90 -26.84 -11.94
CA ASN A 196 0.06 -27.52 -10.95
C ASN A 196 0.91 -28.44 -10.05
N LYS A 197 1.93 -27.86 -9.39
CA LYS A 197 2.87 -28.54 -8.50
C LYS A 197 2.75 -27.96 -7.09
N ILE A 198 2.85 -28.79 -6.07
CA ILE A 198 2.76 -28.33 -4.68
C ILE A 198 3.98 -27.45 -4.37
N ALA A 199 3.74 -26.21 -3.95
CA ALA A 199 4.76 -25.32 -3.41
C ALA A 199 4.95 -25.57 -1.91
N PHE A 200 3.84 -25.67 -1.17
CA PHE A 200 3.83 -26.03 0.25
C PHE A 200 2.72 -27.06 0.49
N ASP A 201 2.99 -28.10 1.29
CA ASP A 201 1.99 -29.14 1.57
C ASP A 201 1.29 -28.87 2.91
N LEU A 202 0.05 -28.37 2.83
CA LEU A 202 -0.82 -28.13 3.98
C LEU A 202 -1.92 -29.20 4.13
N SER A 203 -1.69 -30.42 3.61
CA SER A 203 -2.67 -31.52 3.66
C SER A 203 -3.09 -31.90 5.08
N LYS A 204 -2.18 -31.74 6.06
CA LYS A 204 -2.43 -31.97 7.49
C LYS A 204 -3.20 -30.83 8.18
N GLY A 205 -3.47 -29.73 7.46
CA GLY A 205 -4.09 -28.53 8.00
C GLY A 205 -3.19 -27.75 8.97
N PHE A 206 -3.80 -26.88 9.75
CA PHE A 206 -3.12 -26.04 10.73
C PHE A 206 -3.25 -26.59 12.14
N ASN A 207 -2.24 -26.36 12.99
CA ASN A 207 -2.36 -26.67 14.40
C ASN A 207 -3.36 -25.71 15.08
N THR A 208 -4.53 -26.23 15.43
CA THR A 208 -5.63 -25.41 15.95
C THR A 208 -5.33 -24.71 17.27
N THR A 209 -4.31 -25.11 18.03
CA THR A 209 -3.93 -24.42 19.28
C THR A 209 -3.11 -23.14 19.04
N GLN A 210 -2.55 -22.97 17.84
CA GLN A 210 -1.73 -21.82 17.44
C GLN A 210 -2.56 -20.76 16.69
N LEU A 211 -3.78 -21.08 16.30
CA LEU A 211 -4.66 -20.20 15.55
C LEU A 211 -5.23 -19.09 16.41
N TYR A 212 -5.26 -17.87 15.87
CA TYR A 212 -5.91 -16.73 16.49
C TYR A 212 -7.45 -16.88 16.51
N GLY A 213 -8.08 -16.21 17.46
CA GLY A 213 -9.54 -16.21 17.67
C GLY A 213 -9.97 -17.00 18.91
N ASN A 214 -11.23 -16.85 19.30
CA ASN A 214 -11.81 -17.65 20.38
C ASN A 214 -12.23 -19.04 19.88
N LEU A 215 -12.68 -19.94 20.78
CA LEU A 215 -13.07 -21.31 20.43
C LEU A 215 -14.14 -21.38 19.33
N GLU A 216 -15.02 -20.37 19.25
CA GLU A 216 -16.15 -20.32 18.32
C GLU A 216 -15.85 -19.62 16.99
N ARG A 217 -14.78 -18.81 16.92
CA ARG A 217 -14.41 -17.98 15.76
C ARG A 217 -12.89 -17.98 15.50
N LYS A 218 -12.31 -19.18 15.40
CA LYS A 218 -10.91 -19.37 14.99
C LYS A 218 -10.74 -19.00 13.52
N THR A 219 -9.64 -18.31 13.25
CA THR A 219 -9.18 -17.92 11.92
C THR A 219 -7.88 -18.65 11.61
N ALA A 220 -7.58 -18.89 10.33
CA ALA A 220 -6.28 -19.35 9.87
C ALA A 220 -5.21 -18.25 9.98
N THR A 221 -5.09 -17.61 11.14
CA THR A 221 -4.21 -16.46 11.39
C THR A 221 -3.21 -16.74 12.51
N PHE A 222 -1.96 -16.37 12.27
CA PHE A 222 -0.86 -16.39 13.23
C PHE A 222 -0.48 -14.96 13.58
N LEU A 223 -0.24 -14.68 14.86
CA LEU A 223 -0.01 -13.32 15.34
C LEU A 223 1.06 -13.28 16.43
N SER A 224 1.98 -12.33 16.32
CA SER A 224 2.90 -12.00 17.39
C SER A 224 3.17 -10.49 17.42
N LYS A 225 3.62 -9.98 18.56
CA LYS A 225 3.95 -8.56 18.74
C LYS A 225 5.29 -8.41 19.45
N SER A 226 6.08 -7.44 18.97
CA SER A 226 7.31 -6.97 19.60
C SER A 226 7.72 -5.62 19.01
N SER A 227 8.32 -4.76 19.83
CA SER A 227 8.98 -3.52 19.38
C SER A 227 10.47 -3.70 19.05
N HIS A 228 11.03 -4.90 19.28
CA HIS A 228 12.48 -5.15 19.20
C HIS A 228 12.88 -6.31 18.30
N LEU A 229 11.90 -7.09 17.82
CA LEU A 229 12.16 -8.24 16.96
C LEU A 229 11.87 -7.84 15.52
N ASP A 230 12.67 -8.37 14.59
CA ASP A 230 12.43 -8.22 13.16
C ASP A 230 11.37 -9.21 12.65
N VAL A 231 11.09 -9.18 11.35
CA VAL A 231 10.11 -10.07 10.71
C VAL A 231 10.48 -11.55 10.84
N TYR A 232 11.78 -11.90 10.89
CA TYR A 232 12.23 -13.29 10.98
C TYR A 232 11.90 -13.89 12.34
N ASP A 233 12.21 -13.15 13.41
CA ASP A 233 11.96 -13.60 14.77
C ASP A 233 10.48 -13.49 15.15
N LEU A 234 9.78 -12.47 14.65
CA LEU A 234 8.33 -12.35 14.84
C LEU A 234 7.56 -13.50 14.18
N ALA A 235 7.95 -13.92 12.97
CA ALA A 235 7.32 -15.05 12.28
C ALA A 235 7.45 -16.35 13.07
N LYS A 236 8.66 -16.63 13.58
CA LYS A 236 8.92 -17.79 14.46
C LYS A 236 8.12 -17.71 15.75
N LYS A 237 8.08 -16.54 16.39
CA LYS A 237 7.31 -16.32 17.63
C LYS A 237 5.80 -16.50 17.41
N ALA A 238 5.30 -16.09 16.24
CA ALA A 238 3.91 -16.30 15.84
C ALA A 238 3.59 -17.78 15.55
N GLN A 239 4.61 -18.63 15.42
CA GLN A 239 4.49 -20.02 14.98
C GLN A 239 3.81 -20.13 13.61
N ASP A 240 4.15 -19.20 12.71
CA ASP A 240 3.68 -19.27 11.32
C ASP A 240 4.24 -20.52 10.64
N VAL A 241 3.38 -21.24 9.92
CA VAL A 241 3.73 -22.49 9.22
C VAL A 241 4.57 -22.26 7.97
N ILE A 242 4.52 -21.05 7.39
CA ILE A 242 5.36 -20.62 6.27
C ILE A 242 5.90 -19.23 6.63
N THR A 243 7.21 -19.13 6.80
CA THR A 243 7.92 -17.93 7.21
C THR A 243 8.65 -17.29 6.04
N ILE A 244 9.24 -16.10 6.24
CA ILE A 244 10.12 -15.48 5.24
C ILE A 244 11.26 -16.40 4.78
N ALA A 245 11.77 -17.27 5.65
CA ALA A 245 12.86 -18.18 5.32
C ALA A 245 12.46 -19.28 4.31
N ASP A 246 11.15 -19.50 4.13
CA ASP A 246 10.61 -20.53 3.24
C ASP A 246 10.31 -19.99 1.83
N TYR A 247 10.56 -18.69 1.58
CA TYR A 247 10.32 -18.06 0.28
C TYR A 247 11.54 -18.25 -0.61
N PRO A 248 11.47 -19.14 -1.63
CA PRO A 248 12.59 -19.34 -2.53
C PRO A 248 12.83 -18.08 -3.34
N PHE A 249 14.04 -17.96 -3.90
CA PHE A 249 14.36 -17.00 -4.96
C PHE A 249 14.38 -15.52 -4.55
N LEU A 250 13.74 -15.14 -3.44
CA LEU A 250 13.71 -13.77 -2.93
C LEU A 250 14.99 -13.39 -2.19
N SER A 251 15.29 -12.10 -2.24
CA SER A 251 16.52 -11.49 -1.74
C SER A 251 16.23 -10.44 -0.66
N THR A 252 17.28 -9.91 -0.05
CA THR A 252 17.19 -8.74 0.83
C THR A 252 18.15 -7.65 0.38
N LEU A 253 17.79 -6.40 0.68
CA LEU A 253 18.66 -5.25 0.50
C LEU A 253 18.69 -4.43 1.80
N HIS A 254 19.84 -4.38 2.45
CA HIS A 254 20.09 -3.50 3.59
C HIS A 254 20.72 -2.21 3.10
N MET A 255 19.98 -1.12 3.25
CA MET A 255 20.41 0.23 2.89
C MET A 255 20.81 1.02 4.12
N LYS A 256 21.96 1.69 4.03
CA LYS A 256 22.44 2.67 5.00
C LYS A 256 22.50 4.06 4.36
N LEU A 257 21.83 5.01 4.97
CA LEU A 257 21.75 6.39 4.52
C LEU A 257 22.67 7.27 5.36
N ILE A 258 23.66 7.89 4.72
CA ILE A 258 24.47 8.94 5.33
C ILE A 258 23.74 10.27 5.12
N LYS A 259 22.97 10.69 6.12
CA LYS A 259 22.18 11.93 6.11
C LYS A 259 23.00 13.11 6.63
N ASN A 260 23.06 14.21 5.87
CA ASN A 260 23.59 15.48 6.35
C ASN A 260 22.58 16.17 7.31
N PRO A 261 22.94 17.28 7.99
CA PRO A 261 22.03 17.96 8.92
C PRO A 261 20.69 18.41 8.33
N ALA A 262 20.63 18.77 7.04
CA ALA A 262 19.39 19.16 6.36
C ALA A 262 18.43 17.97 6.19
N HIS A 263 18.95 16.76 5.94
CA HIS A 263 18.16 15.53 5.77
C HIS A 263 17.77 14.84 7.08
N LYS A 264 18.40 15.18 8.21
CA LYS A 264 18.17 14.49 9.51
C LYS A 264 16.82 14.77 10.14
N LYS A 265 16.10 15.79 9.67
CA LYS A 265 14.86 16.29 10.29
C LYS A 265 13.60 15.98 9.49
N VAL A 266 13.76 15.46 8.28
CA VAL A 266 12.66 15.27 7.33
C VAL A 266 12.48 13.81 6.96
N LYS A 267 11.28 13.45 6.52
CA LYS A 267 11.00 12.10 6.02
C LYS A 267 11.85 11.81 4.78
N THR A 268 12.11 10.53 4.53
CA THR A 268 12.86 10.10 3.35
C THR A 268 12.07 9.05 2.60
N PHE A 269 11.73 9.34 1.35
CA PHE A 269 11.17 8.36 0.43
C PHE A 269 12.31 7.60 -0.26
N ILE A 270 12.15 6.28 -0.38
CA ILE A 270 13.04 5.44 -1.17
C ILE A 270 12.17 4.70 -2.18
N TYR A 271 12.36 4.98 -3.47
CA TYR A 271 11.65 4.29 -4.53
C TYR A 271 12.55 3.27 -5.21
N LEU A 272 12.06 2.04 -5.33
CA LEU A 272 12.58 1.05 -6.28
C LEU A 272 11.66 1.05 -7.49
N SER A 273 12.25 1.24 -8.67
CA SER A 273 11.51 1.46 -9.92
C SER A 273 12.14 0.70 -11.08
N SER A 274 11.35 0.36 -12.10
CA SER A 274 11.87 -0.28 -13.32
C SER A 274 12.50 0.72 -14.29
N GLU A 275 12.23 2.01 -14.11
CA GLU A 275 12.79 3.10 -14.91
C GLU A 275 13.36 4.20 -13.98
N PRO A 276 14.36 4.98 -14.42
CA PRO A 276 14.92 6.04 -13.59
C PRO A 276 13.90 7.17 -13.40
N LEU A 277 13.51 7.43 -12.16
CA LEU A 277 12.59 8.52 -11.79
C LEU A 277 13.25 9.90 -11.74
N ALA A 278 14.57 9.95 -11.56
CA ALA A 278 15.31 11.20 -11.38
C ALA A 278 16.66 11.17 -12.08
N ASP A 279 17.14 12.34 -12.47
CA ASP A 279 18.47 12.55 -13.05
C ASP A 279 19.20 13.70 -12.34
N LYS A 280 20.15 14.34 -13.03
CA LYS A 280 20.97 15.43 -12.47
C LYS A 280 20.22 16.74 -12.28
N VAL A 281 19.03 16.91 -12.86
CA VAL A 281 18.24 18.15 -12.72
C VAL A 281 17.06 18.00 -11.76
N GLY A 282 16.66 16.77 -11.44
CA GLY A 282 15.60 16.49 -10.47
C GLY A 282 14.83 15.22 -10.84
N PHE A 283 13.62 15.12 -10.34
CA PHE A 283 12.69 14.09 -10.76
C PHE A 283 12.27 14.34 -12.22
N LYS A 284 11.91 13.30 -12.97
CA LYS A 284 11.65 13.39 -14.41
C LYS A 284 10.21 13.76 -14.76
N SER A 285 9.26 12.93 -14.36
CA SER A 285 7.83 13.13 -14.64
C SER A 285 6.97 12.17 -13.85
N MET A 286 5.70 12.54 -13.64
CA MET A 286 4.71 11.65 -13.03
C MET A 286 4.42 10.39 -13.85
N GLU A 287 4.65 10.40 -15.16
CA GLU A 287 4.52 9.21 -16.00
C GLU A 287 5.53 8.13 -15.59
N ALA A 288 6.79 8.52 -15.35
CA ALA A 288 7.82 7.60 -14.87
C ALA A 288 7.49 7.02 -13.49
N PHE A 289 6.66 7.70 -12.68
CA PHE A 289 6.23 7.21 -11.38
C PHE A 289 5.41 5.91 -11.47
N ASN A 290 4.73 5.65 -12.59
CA ASN A 290 4.06 4.37 -12.83
C ASN A 290 5.04 3.20 -13.00
N SER A 291 6.35 3.44 -13.05
CA SER A 291 7.40 2.42 -12.99
C SER A 291 7.79 2.01 -11.56
N VAL A 292 7.26 2.68 -10.52
CA VAL A 292 7.58 2.42 -9.11
C VAL A 292 6.98 1.09 -8.65
N LEU A 293 7.86 0.22 -8.15
CA LEU A 293 7.56 -1.14 -7.70
C LEU A 293 7.46 -1.23 -6.18
N LEU A 294 8.33 -0.51 -5.45
CA LEU A 294 8.30 -0.42 -3.98
C LEU A 294 8.58 1.02 -3.55
N PHE A 295 7.87 1.47 -2.52
CA PHE A 295 7.81 2.88 -2.13
C PHE A 295 7.81 3.13 -0.61
N PRO A 296 8.81 2.63 0.14
CA PRO A 296 8.91 2.89 1.57
C PRO A 296 9.15 4.36 1.93
N GLU A 297 8.53 4.74 3.05
CA GLU A 297 8.76 6.00 3.75
C GLU A 297 9.53 5.76 5.05
N LEU A 298 10.63 6.49 5.22
CA LEU A 298 11.43 6.46 6.45
C LEU A 298 11.19 7.70 7.30
N ASN A 299 10.93 7.47 8.59
CA ASN A 299 10.89 8.55 9.58
C ASN A 299 12.25 9.27 9.65
N PRO A 300 12.28 10.57 10.03
CA PRO A 300 13.50 11.38 10.00
C PRO A 300 14.72 10.75 10.68
N THR A 301 14.50 10.12 11.83
CA THR A 301 15.53 9.51 12.67
C THR A 301 16.08 8.19 12.14
N VAL A 302 15.42 7.58 11.15
CA VAL A 302 15.83 6.29 10.58
C VAL A 302 16.87 6.52 9.49
N SER A 303 18.07 5.96 9.69
CA SER A 303 19.19 6.02 8.74
C SER A 303 19.54 4.66 8.14
N GLU A 304 18.85 3.60 8.53
CA GLU A 304 19.06 2.26 8.02
C GLU A 304 17.70 1.60 7.76
N PHE A 305 17.60 0.89 6.65
CA PHE A 305 16.37 0.23 6.24
C PHE A 305 16.68 -1.08 5.52
N ARG A 306 15.84 -2.10 5.70
CA ARG A 306 16.00 -3.40 5.06
C ARG A 306 14.75 -3.72 4.26
N PHE A 307 14.90 -3.78 2.94
CA PHE A 307 13.91 -4.42 2.09
C PHE A 307 13.95 -5.92 2.35
N THR A 308 12.79 -6.47 2.67
CA THR A 308 12.58 -7.91 2.82
C THR A 308 11.71 -8.41 1.68
N TYR A 309 11.82 -9.70 1.34
CA TYR A 309 11.05 -10.29 0.24
C TYR A 309 11.29 -9.62 -1.13
N LEU A 310 12.51 -9.17 -1.40
CA LEU A 310 12.81 -8.42 -2.62
C LEU A 310 12.95 -9.37 -3.81
N HIS A 311 12.17 -9.14 -4.87
CA HIS A 311 12.33 -9.87 -6.13
C HIS A 311 13.72 -9.63 -6.74
N PRO A 312 14.36 -10.65 -7.33
CA PRO A 312 15.59 -10.44 -8.09
C PRO A 312 15.34 -9.61 -9.36
N GLY A 313 16.36 -8.86 -9.77
CA GLY A 313 16.31 -8.05 -10.98
C GLY A 313 17.06 -6.74 -10.86
N ASP A 314 16.96 -5.95 -11.93
CA ASP A 314 17.53 -4.61 -11.99
C ASP A 314 16.49 -3.59 -11.51
N TYR A 315 16.94 -2.65 -10.69
CA TYR A 315 16.12 -1.59 -10.12
C TYR A 315 16.84 -0.25 -10.24
N PHE A 316 16.07 0.81 -10.41
CA PHE A 316 16.52 2.17 -10.14
C PHE A 316 16.10 2.55 -8.73
N ILE A 317 17.07 2.89 -7.90
CA ILE A 317 16.87 3.47 -6.57
C ILE A 317 16.81 4.98 -6.70
N THR A 318 15.73 5.58 -6.24
CA THR A 318 15.60 7.04 -6.13
C THR A 318 15.35 7.40 -4.67
N ILE A 319 16.10 8.37 -4.13
CA ILE A 319 15.94 8.85 -2.76
C ILE A 319 15.48 10.30 -2.80
N ILE A 320 14.45 10.59 -2.02
CA ILE A 320 13.86 11.92 -1.91
C ILE A 320 13.73 12.27 -0.44
N SER A 321 14.13 13.49 -0.09
CA SER A 321 13.89 14.05 1.25
C SER A 321 12.77 15.07 1.16
N ASP A 322 11.70 14.81 1.89
CA ASP A 322 10.46 15.60 1.94
C ASP A 322 10.69 16.88 2.74
N THR A 323 11.28 17.89 2.09
CA THR A 323 11.79 19.08 2.81
C THR A 323 10.73 20.14 3.09
N ASP A 324 9.57 20.07 2.43
CA ASP A 324 8.40 20.89 2.75
C ASP A 324 7.31 20.15 3.56
N GLU A 325 7.56 18.91 3.96
CA GLU A 325 6.72 18.10 4.86
C GLU A 325 5.29 17.90 4.33
N ASN A 326 5.13 17.89 3.01
CA ASN A 326 3.82 17.74 2.38
C ASN A 326 3.45 16.27 2.12
N GLY A 327 4.40 15.34 2.29
CA GLY A 327 4.17 13.90 2.13
C GLY A 327 4.13 13.41 0.69
N GLU A 328 4.47 14.26 -0.28
CA GLU A 328 4.48 13.98 -1.71
C GLU A 328 5.81 14.42 -2.32
N VAL A 329 6.10 13.96 -3.54
CA VAL A 329 7.30 14.43 -4.26
C VAL A 329 7.04 15.83 -4.81
N SER A 330 7.79 16.81 -4.34
CA SER A 330 7.56 18.22 -4.65
C SER A 330 8.81 18.96 -5.10
N MET A 331 8.63 20.17 -5.65
CA MET A 331 9.74 21.01 -6.10
C MET A 331 10.65 21.47 -4.97
N ASN A 332 10.12 21.51 -3.74
CA ASN A 332 10.90 21.91 -2.58
C ASN A 332 11.73 20.75 -2.02
N ASP A 333 11.57 19.54 -2.57
CA ASP A 333 12.30 18.36 -2.13
C ASP A 333 13.71 18.29 -2.66
N ILE A 334 14.53 17.60 -1.87
CA ILE A 334 15.87 17.23 -2.29
C ILE A 334 15.83 15.82 -2.89
N VAL A 335 16.12 15.74 -4.18
CA VAL A 335 16.07 14.50 -4.96
C VAL A 335 17.50 14.07 -5.30
N LEU A 336 17.79 12.78 -5.12
CA LEU A 336 19.01 12.16 -5.64
C LEU A 336 18.74 11.57 -7.02
N PRO A 337 19.69 11.70 -7.98
CA PRO A 337 19.60 11.00 -9.26
C PRO A 337 19.40 9.51 -9.06
N SER A 338 18.58 8.88 -9.90
CA SER A 338 18.34 7.45 -9.82
C SER A 338 19.63 6.65 -10.02
N GLN A 339 19.89 5.70 -9.12
CA GLN A 339 21.02 4.80 -9.18
C GLN A 339 20.56 3.40 -9.57
N LEU A 340 21.15 2.83 -10.62
CA LEU A 340 20.92 1.44 -11.00
C LEU A 340 21.54 0.49 -9.96
N ILE A 341 20.80 -0.53 -9.57
CA ILE A 341 21.26 -1.64 -8.75
C ILE A 341 20.73 -2.96 -9.34
N THR A 342 21.54 -4.01 -9.26
CA THR A 342 21.13 -5.37 -9.61
C THR A 342 21.04 -6.21 -8.34
N ILE A 343 19.90 -6.87 -8.13
CA ILE A 343 19.64 -7.82 -7.05
C ILE A 343 19.69 -9.22 -7.64
N LEU A 344 20.64 -10.03 -7.17
CA LEU A 344 20.74 -11.43 -7.56
C LEU A 344 19.77 -12.29 -6.74
N PRO A 345 19.34 -13.46 -7.25
CA PRO A 345 18.52 -14.41 -6.48
C PRO A 345 19.17 -14.81 -5.16
N GLU A 346 18.36 -14.84 -4.09
CA GLU A 346 18.76 -15.25 -2.74
C GLU A 346 19.94 -14.44 -2.15
N GLU A 347 20.19 -13.25 -2.68
CA GLU A 347 21.25 -12.35 -2.23
C GLU A 347 20.84 -11.62 -0.93
N ASN A 348 21.79 -11.41 -0.03
CA ASN A 348 21.68 -10.44 1.04
C ASN A 348 22.58 -9.25 0.70
N LYS A 349 22.02 -8.26 0.00
CA LYS A 349 22.80 -7.14 -0.54
C LYS A 349 22.91 -6.02 0.49
N GLU A 350 24.07 -5.37 0.53
CA GLU A 350 24.28 -4.17 1.33
C GLU A 350 24.58 -2.98 0.42
N MET A 351 24.08 -1.80 0.79
CA MET A 351 24.34 -0.56 0.07
C MET A 351 24.43 0.61 1.04
N VAL A 352 25.39 1.51 0.79
CA VAL A 352 25.53 2.78 1.49
C VAL A 352 25.28 3.91 0.50
N ILE A 353 24.35 4.82 0.80
CA ILE A 353 24.09 6.01 0.00
C ILE A 353 24.32 7.27 0.82
N ALA A 354 25.15 8.17 0.30
CA ALA A 354 25.33 9.50 0.85
C ALA A 354 24.30 10.46 0.25
N VAL A 355 23.43 11.02 1.11
CA VAL A 355 22.37 11.96 0.70
C VAL A 355 22.92 13.40 0.56
N GLU A 356 24.24 13.58 0.63
CA GLU A 356 24.90 14.89 0.75
C GLU A 356 24.87 15.77 -0.51
N LYS A 357 24.54 15.19 -1.68
CA LYS A 357 24.64 15.84 -3.00
C LYS A 357 23.32 15.82 -3.79
N GLY A 358 22.19 15.78 -3.09
CA GLY A 358 20.89 15.89 -3.76
C GLY A 358 20.73 17.25 -4.44
N VAL A 359 19.92 17.28 -5.50
CA VAL A 359 19.58 18.50 -6.24
C VAL A 359 18.21 18.94 -5.73
N VAL A 360 18.10 20.20 -5.31
CA VAL A 360 16.77 20.82 -5.12
C VAL A 360 16.14 20.86 -6.50
N GLN A 361 14.95 20.27 -6.67
CA GLN A 361 14.30 20.21 -7.99
C GLN A 361 14.24 21.61 -8.60
N LYS A 362 14.84 21.78 -9.78
CA LYS A 362 15.03 23.13 -10.34
C LYS A 362 14.25 23.45 -11.60
N GLU A 363 13.64 22.49 -12.30
CA GLU A 363 12.90 22.83 -13.53
C GLU A 363 12.00 21.70 -14.03
N HIS A 364 10.73 22.07 -14.28
CA HIS A 364 9.60 21.43 -15.01
C HIS A 364 8.29 21.46 -14.20
N ILE A 365 7.87 22.65 -13.77
CA ILE A 365 6.59 22.91 -13.05
C ILE A 365 5.38 22.20 -13.71
N ASN A 366 5.38 22.06 -15.03
CA ASN A 366 4.25 21.54 -15.78
C ASN A 366 4.15 20.00 -15.81
N ASP A 367 5.21 19.25 -15.46
CA ASP A 367 5.21 17.78 -15.53
C ASP A 367 4.88 17.08 -14.19
N PHE A 368 4.76 17.88 -13.13
CA PHE A 368 4.55 17.44 -11.72
C PHE A 368 3.20 17.81 -11.16
N ILE A 369 2.52 18.73 -11.82
CA ILE A 369 1.22 19.22 -11.39
C ILE A 369 0.21 18.53 -12.31
N LYS A 370 -0.67 17.69 -11.74
CA LYS A 370 -1.92 17.29 -12.41
C LYS A 370 -2.48 18.56 -13.05
N PRO A 371 -2.87 18.60 -14.33
CA PRO A 371 -3.45 19.81 -14.92
C PRO A 371 -4.55 20.32 -13.98
N ILE A 372 -4.28 21.44 -13.31
CA ILE A 372 -5.23 22.08 -12.39
C ILE A 372 -5.99 23.06 -13.27
N SER A 373 -7.28 22.82 -13.43
CA SER A 373 -8.18 23.80 -14.02
C SER A 373 -8.83 24.62 -12.90
N PHE A 374 -9.14 25.87 -13.20
CA PHE A 374 -9.90 26.68 -12.28
C PHE A 374 -11.31 26.10 -12.11
N GLU A 375 -12.02 25.80 -13.20
CA GLU A 375 -13.43 25.39 -13.14
C GLU A 375 -13.63 24.00 -12.53
N GLU A 376 -12.78 23.02 -12.84
CA GLU A 376 -12.99 21.64 -12.36
C GLU A 376 -12.43 21.42 -10.95
N ASP A 377 -11.32 22.08 -10.60
CA ASP A 377 -10.62 21.81 -9.34
C ASP A 377 -10.76 22.96 -8.32
N VAL A 378 -10.39 24.19 -8.69
CA VAL A 378 -10.27 25.31 -7.72
C VAL A 378 -11.63 25.90 -7.34
N GLU A 379 -12.48 26.14 -8.32
CA GLU A 379 -13.78 26.77 -8.14
C GLU A 379 -14.65 25.93 -7.20
N VAL A 380 -14.66 24.62 -7.37
CA VAL A 380 -15.39 23.68 -6.51
C VAL A 380 -14.96 23.81 -5.05
N ILE A 381 -13.66 23.95 -4.79
CA ILE A 381 -13.15 24.14 -3.42
C ILE A 381 -13.60 25.49 -2.87
N ILE A 382 -13.42 26.57 -3.63
CA ILE A 382 -13.76 27.93 -3.18
C ILE A 382 -15.26 28.06 -2.89
N GLN A 383 -16.11 27.53 -3.78
CA GLN A 383 -17.56 27.55 -3.61
C GLN A 383 -18.00 26.84 -2.33
N ASN A 384 -17.44 25.66 -2.06
CA ASN A 384 -17.88 24.83 -0.93
C ASN A 384 -17.25 25.26 0.41
N MET A 385 -16.03 25.79 0.40
CA MET A 385 -15.23 25.97 1.62
C MET A 385 -15.03 27.44 2.00
N CYS A 386 -15.17 28.38 1.06
CA CYS A 386 -14.76 29.77 1.27
C CYS A 386 -15.90 30.78 1.11
N LEU A 387 -16.77 30.61 0.10
CA LEU A 387 -17.76 31.63 -0.26
C LEU A 387 -18.81 31.90 0.82
N PHE A 388 -19.07 30.95 1.73
CA PHE A 388 -20.03 31.18 2.82
C PHE A 388 -19.66 32.40 3.68
N CYS A 389 -18.35 32.63 3.90
CA CYS A 389 -17.86 33.78 4.67
C CYS A 389 -17.26 34.88 3.79
N HIS A 390 -16.77 34.53 2.61
CA HIS A 390 -15.98 35.41 1.74
C HIS A 390 -16.73 35.76 0.44
N SER A 391 -17.99 36.13 0.55
CA SER A 391 -18.80 36.63 -0.57
C SER A 391 -19.82 37.67 -0.11
N GLY A 392 -20.53 38.28 -1.07
CA GLY A 392 -21.61 39.23 -0.81
C GLY A 392 -21.13 40.65 -0.43
N ASP A 393 -22.06 41.48 0.05
CA ASP A 393 -21.81 42.91 0.30
C ASP A 393 -20.88 43.19 1.49
N LEU A 394 -20.75 42.22 2.41
CA LEU A 394 -19.95 42.34 3.65
C LEU A 394 -19.14 41.06 3.91
N PRO A 395 -18.15 40.76 3.05
CA PRO A 395 -17.35 39.54 3.21
C PRO A 395 -16.48 39.64 4.46
N SER A 396 -16.27 38.49 5.12
CA SER A 396 -15.45 38.39 6.34
C SER A 396 -14.03 38.91 6.08
N GLY A 397 -13.58 39.81 6.95
CA GLY A 397 -12.26 40.45 6.80
C GLY A 397 -12.13 41.34 5.56
N GLY A 398 -13.23 41.72 4.91
CA GLY A 398 -13.23 42.51 3.68
C GLY A 398 -12.68 41.76 2.45
N LEU A 399 -12.55 40.43 2.54
CA LEU A 399 -12.00 39.59 1.48
C LEU A 399 -13.12 38.88 0.72
N ASP A 400 -13.43 39.35 -0.48
CA ASP A 400 -14.33 38.67 -1.42
C ASP A 400 -13.54 37.65 -2.25
N LEU A 401 -14.06 36.43 -2.39
CA LEU A 401 -13.49 35.33 -3.17
C LEU A 401 -14.45 34.84 -4.27
N SER A 402 -15.51 35.60 -4.57
CA SER A 402 -16.57 35.21 -5.51
C SER A 402 -16.16 35.13 -6.98
N THR A 403 -14.95 35.61 -7.34
CA THR A 403 -14.46 35.63 -8.72
C THR A 403 -13.04 35.09 -8.81
N LYS A 404 -12.68 34.53 -9.96
CA LYS A 404 -11.32 34.03 -10.27
C LYS A 404 -10.24 35.08 -9.99
N GLU A 405 -10.43 36.31 -10.49
CA GLU A 405 -9.54 37.43 -10.26
C GLU A 405 -9.36 37.75 -8.77
N ASN A 406 -10.46 37.74 -8.00
CA ASN A 406 -10.40 38.01 -6.57
C ASN A 406 -9.66 36.91 -5.80
N ILE A 407 -9.84 35.64 -6.18
CA ILE A 407 -9.12 34.50 -5.59
C ILE A 407 -7.63 34.59 -5.92
N LYS A 408 -7.28 34.86 -7.18
CA LYS A 408 -5.89 35.08 -7.61
C LYS A 408 -5.23 36.20 -6.80
N LYS A 409 -5.91 37.36 -6.71
CA LYS A 409 -5.44 38.48 -5.90
C LYS A 409 -5.28 38.12 -4.42
N ALA A 410 -6.19 37.31 -3.88
CA ALA A 410 -6.10 36.85 -2.49
C ALA A 410 -4.86 35.98 -2.23
N ILE A 411 -4.50 35.13 -3.20
CA ILE A 411 -3.30 34.30 -3.18
C ILE A 411 -2.03 35.16 -3.28
N GLU A 412 -1.99 36.10 -4.22
CA GLU A 412 -0.80 36.91 -4.51
C GLU A 412 -0.55 38.01 -3.47
N GLU A 413 -1.60 38.65 -2.95
CA GLU A 413 -1.48 39.90 -2.19
C GLU A 413 -2.02 39.81 -0.76
N ASN A 414 -3.06 39.01 -0.52
CA ASN A 414 -3.78 39.02 0.77
C ASN A 414 -3.46 37.81 1.68
N GLY A 415 -2.45 37.01 1.32
CA GLY A 415 -1.94 35.93 2.15
C GLY A 415 -2.90 34.75 2.31
N LEU A 416 -3.74 34.44 1.31
CA LEU A 416 -4.65 33.30 1.36
C LEU A 416 -3.90 31.99 1.63
N LEU A 417 -2.83 31.70 0.87
CA LEU A 417 -2.01 30.50 1.07
C LEU A 417 -1.34 30.44 2.44
N TYR A 418 -0.94 31.60 2.99
CA TYR A 418 -0.40 31.66 4.33
C TYR A 418 -1.46 31.25 5.37
N ARG A 419 -2.69 31.75 5.25
CA ARG A 419 -3.77 31.49 6.21
C ARG A 419 -4.26 30.05 6.18
N ILE A 420 -4.42 29.45 5.01
CA ILE A 420 -4.88 28.06 4.90
C ILE A 420 -3.83 27.06 5.37
N ASN A 421 -2.54 27.44 5.43
CA ASN A 421 -1.43 26.60 5.89
C ASN A 421 -0.95 26.88 7.33
N ASN A 422 -1.52 27.88 8.02
CA ASN A 422 -1.05 28.29 9.34
C ASN A 422 -1.90 27.69 10.46
N MET A 423 -1.34 26.75 11.23
CA MET A 423 -2.03 26.13 12.37
C MET A 423 -2.35 27.08 13.52
N ASP A 424 -1.53 28.12 13.72
CA ASP A 424 -1.70 29.11 14.80
C ASP A 424 -2.71 30.21 14.41
N ASN A 425 -3.00 30.36 13.11
CA ASN A 425 -3.95 31.32 12.58
C ASN A 425 -4.68 30.78 11.33
N PRO A 426 -5.47 29.70 11.48
CA PRO A 426 -6.01 28.97 10.34
C PRO A 426 -7.13 29.73 9.64
N MET A 427 -7.35 29.37 8.39
CA MET A 427 -8.59 29.63 7.66
C MET A 427 -9.02 28.31 6.98
N PRO A 428 -10.20 27.75 7.31
CA PRO A 428 -11.24 28.29 8.19
C PRO A 428 -10.83 28.40 9.67
N PRO A 429 -11.51 29.22 10.50
CA PRO A 429 -11.13 29.42 11.90
C PRO A 429 -11.25 28.15 12.77
N GLU A 430 -12.02 27.16 12.35
CA GLU A 430 -12.22 25.90 13.08
C GLU A 430 -11.06 24.90 12.90
N GLY A 431 -10.17 25.13 11.95
CA GLY A 431 -9.03 24.25 11.69
C GLY A 431 -8.48 24.42 10.27
N LEU A 432 -7.35 23.76 9.99
CA LEU A 432 -6.77 23.79 8.65
C LEU A 432 -7.74 23.18 7.63
N LEU A 433 -7.75 23.79 6.44
CA LEU A 433 -8.34 23.20 5.26
C LEU A 433 -7.68 21.84 4.95
N ASP A 434 -8.42 20.92 4.34
CA ASP A 434 -7.90 19.61 3.95
C ASP A 434 -6.61 19.75 3.10
N GLY A 435 -5.67 18.83 3.30
CA GLY A 435 -4.39 18.86 2.61
C GLY A 435 -4.52 18.84 1.10
N GLU A 436 -5.44 18.05 0.56
CA GLU A 436 -5.68 17.96 -0.88
C GLU A 436 -6.18 19.29 -1.44
N TYR A 437 -7.06 19.99 -0.72
CA TYR A 437 -7.57 21.30 -1.13
C TYR A 437 -6.52 22.39 -1.07
N ARG A 438 -5.69 22.40 -0.03
CA ARG A 438 -4.55 23.33 0.08
C ARG A 438 -3.57 23.13 -1.06
N THR A 439 -3.18 21.89 -1.31
CA THR A 439 -2.28 21.52 -2.42
C THR A 439 -2.89 21.91 -3.77
N THR A 440 -4.19 21.72 -3.98
CA THR A 440 -4.88 22.11 -5.22
C THR A 440 -4.79 23.61 -5.48
N ILE A 441 -5.08 24.45 -4.46
CA ILE A 441 -5.02 25.92 -4.59
C ILE A 441 -3.57 26.40 -4.79
N GLU A 442 -2.60 25.81 -4.08
CA GLU A 442 -1.18 26.11 -4.28
C GLU A 442 -0.70 25.73 -5.68
N ASN A 443 -1.13 24.57 -6.18
CA ASN A 443 -0.74 24.09 -7.49
C ASN A 443 -1.33 24.96 -8.60
N TRP A 444 -2.54 25.49 -8.43
CA TRP A 444 -3.09 26.50 -9.35
C TRP A 444 -2.23 27.77 -9.43
N GLN A 445 -1.71 28.26 -8.30
CA GLN A 445 -0.74 29.36 -8.31
C GLN A 445 0.54 28.97 -9.06
N LYS A 446 1.09 27.79 -8.75
CA LYS A 446 2.36 27.31 -9.31
C LYS A 446 2.27 27.12 -10.83
N THR A 447 1.11 26.72 -11.37
CA THR A 447 0.88 26.58 -12.82
C THR A 447 0.61 27.91 -13.54
N GLY A 448 0.60 29.04 -12.84
CA GLY A 448 0.36 30.35 -13.44
C GLY A 448 -1.12 30.72 -13.55
N PHE A 449 -1.98 30.12 -12.71
CA PHE A 449 -3.42 30.35 -12.67
C PHE A 449 -4.16 29.94 -13.95
N ASN A 450 -3.86 28.74 -14.46
CA ASN A 450 -4.48 28.20 -15.67
C ASN A 450 -6.02 28.16 -15.58
N ASP A 451 -6.65 28.27 -16.74
CA ASP A 451 -8.07 27.98 -16.94
C ASP A 451 -8.29 26.47 -16.83
#